data_AF-A0A2K9LQX1-F1
#
_entry.id   AF-A0A2K9LQX1-F1
#
_cell.length_a   1.000
_cell.length_b   1.000
_cell.length_c   1.000
_cell.angle_alpha   90.00
_cell.angle_beta   90.00
_cell.angle_gamma   90.00
#
_symmetry.space_group_name_H-M   'P 1'
#
loop_
_entity.id
_entity.type
_entity.pdbx_description
1 polymer ?
#
loop_
_entity_poly.entity_id
_entity_poly.type
_entity_poly.pdbx_seq_one_letter_code
_entity_poly.pdbx_strand_id
1 'polypeptide(L)'
;MAWSLFDRLSESFMMKLIQFVVIGLLVLVSTAARAVFEPLLEGGEWSAETGVEYRYFKDPGEFGQAQNAVALRLGAEYFTSWNDEQDLFTFAPYVILDQQDPERTLFDIREALWVHVGEDWELRSGVTRVFWGKTEFINLVDVINQQDLVDGDDEKLGQPMLNLSLVHDWGIFDFYLLVGFRERTFPGPDGRLRTPIPVDTDNAQYSTDTGPNDIDFAARWQRPLTDNLEMALSVFSGVDREPWYSFNFDLSDPMLIPNYYHKDQFGIELEYLYEGWAVKFEGIAVESEREQYWAGVAGVEYSFYGLFDSDVDVTLITEFMRDSRDDMAPGYLEHDIGVGGRFTFNDEFDTSMLAGFLWDPDTEEKVISVEFERRLYSDFKLEVQAISVLERGTPQVDETNAQAISALLNSPLLGQGSVAFDEVRDFLLGLIEQDGLDIIFDPSYGLNVLQQVQRLTDSSRKISVIESDDYIQVKLTYYY
;
A
#
# COMPACT_ATOMS: atom_id res chain seq x y z
N MET A 1 13.77 17.88 -10.41
CA MET A 1 13.66 18.63 -11.69
C MET A 1 13.41 17.73 -12.91
N ALA A 2 13.75 16.44 -12.90
CA ALA A 2 13.35 15.49 -13.96
C ALA A 2 11.95 14.86 -13.76
N TRP A 3 11.50 14.74 -12.51
CA TRP A 3 10.22 14.07 -12.17
C TRP A 3 8.98 14.97 -12.39
N SER A 4 9.07 16.28 -12.16
CA SER A 4 7.96 17.23 -12.41
C SER A 4 7.64 17.49 -13.89
N LEU A 5 8.30 16.78 -14.82
CA LEU A 5 8.08 16.90 -16.27
C LEU A 5 7.11 15.82 -16.78
N PHE A 6 6.86 14.76 -16.01
CA PHE A 6 5.89 13.72 -16.36
C PHE A 6 4.47 14.06 -15.91
N ASP A 7 4.30 14.79 -14.80
CA ASP A 7 2.99 15.11 -14.20
C ASP A 7 2.18 16.20 -14.94
N ARG A 8 2.65 16.69 -16.10
CA ARG A 8 1.93 17.69 -16.92
C ARG A 8 1.75 17.27 -18.38
N LEU A 9 1.60 15.97 -18.60
CA LEU A 9 1.36 15.43 -19.93
C LEU A 9 -0.12 15.17 -20.11
N SER A 10 -0.75 15.81 -21.12
CA SER A 10 -2.14 15.53 -21.49
C SER A 10 -2.38 14.03 -21.64
N GLU A 11 -3.55 13.51 -21.24
CA GLU A 11 -3.92 12.09 -21.40
C GLU A 11 -3.53 11.50 -22.77
N SER A 12 -3.70 12.26 -23.86
CA SER A 12 -3.31 11.82 -25.21
C SER A 12 -1.81 11.58 -25.40
N PHE A 13 -0.96 12.32 -24.69
CA PHE A 13 0.49 12.14 -24.71
C PHE A 13 0.89 10.97 -23.81
N MET A 14 0.30 10.86 -22.61
CA MET A 14 0.53 9.72 -21.71
C MET A 14 0.12 8.40 -22.36
N MET A 15 -1.05 8.35 -22.99
CA MET A 15 -1.52 7.18 -23.74
C MET A 15 -0.63 6.83 -24.93
N LYS A 16 -0.04 7.83 -25.61
CA LYS A 16 0.97 7.59 -26.66
C LYS A 16 2.28 7.10 -26.09
N LEU A 17 2.74 7.65 -24.97
CA LEU A 17 3.95 7.23 -24.27
C LEU A 17 3.79 5.78 -23.80
N ILE A 18 2.66 5.44 -23.18
CA ILE A 18 2.31 4.07 -22.79
C ILE A 18 2.28 3.16 -24.02
N GLN A 19 1.64 3.56 -25.13
CA GLN A 19 1.70 2.79 -26.38
C GLN A 19 3.15 2.60 -26.87
N PHE A 20 4.00 3.62 -26.82
CA PHE A 20 5.42 3.53 -27.19
C PHE A 20 6.23 2.65 -26.24
N VAL A 21 5.95 2.68 -24.93
CA VAL A 21 6.61 1.86 -23.91
C VAL A 21 6.14 0.41 -24.03
N VAL A 22 4.84 0.16 -24.23
CA VAL A 22 4.29 -1.18 -24.47
C VAL A 22 4.81 -1.76 -25.77
N ILE A 23 4.82 -0.98 -26.86
CA ILE A 23 5.48 -1.40 -28.11
C ILE A 23 6.96 -1.60 -27.85
N GLY A 24 7.62 -0.73 -27.07
CA GLY A 24 9.03 -0.84 -26.69
C GLY A 24 9.35 -2.11 -25.91
N LEU A 25 8.52 -2.48 -24.93
CA LEU A 25 8.62 -3.70 -24.13
C LEU A 25 8.32 -4.94 -24.98
N LEU A 26 7.23 -4.94 -25.76
CA LEU A 26 6.92 -6.01 -26.71
C LEU A 26 8.02 -6.17 -27.76
N VAL A 27 8.67 -5.07 -28.15
CA VAL A 27 9.83 -5.06 -29.04
C VAL A 27 11.04 -5.60 -28.31
N LEU A 28 11.40 -5.14 -27.10
CA LEU A 28 12.48 -5.64 -26.23
C LEU A 28 12.41 -7.16 -26.01
N VAL A 29 11.19 -7.69 -25.94
CA VAL A 29 10.87 -9.12 -25.80
C VAL A 29 11.02 -9.90 -27.12
N SER A 30 10.98 -9.22 -28.26
CA SER A 30 11.30 -9.84 -29.55
C SER A 30 12.81 -10.06 -29.69
N THR A 31 13.20 -11.18 -30.29
CA THR A 31 14.59 -11.49 -30.63
C THR A 31 15.28 -10.38 -31.45
N ALA A 32 14.51 -9.53 -32.14
CA ALA A 32 15.00 -8.42 -32.94
C ALA A 32 15.42 -7.19 -32.12
N ALA A 33 14.85 -6.95 -30.93
CA ALA A 33 15.25 -5.81 -30.09
C ALA A 33 16.34 -6.13 -29.09
N ARG A 34 16.47 -7.39 -28.66
CA ARG A 34 17.69 -7.87 -28.00
C ARG A 34 18.94 -7.47 -28.80
N ALA A 35 18.87 -7.50 -30.14
CA ALA A 35 19.94 -7.06 -31.04
C ALA A 35 20.11 -5.52 -31.16
N VAL A 36 19.10 -4.72 -30.81
CA VAL A 36 19.17 -3.24 -30.88
C VAL A 36 19.75 -2.65 -29.59
N PHE A 37 19.46 -3.25 -28.45
CA PHE A 37 19.99 -2.83 -27.15
C PHE A 37 21.27 -3.58 -26.75
N GLU A 38 21.62 -4.68 -27.42
CA GLU A 38 22.88 -5.43 -27.27
C GLU A 38 24.13 -4.53 -27.05
N PRO A 39 24.34 -3.44 -27.82
CA PRO A 39 25.53 -2.59 -27.68
C PRO A 39 25.52 -1.65 -26.45
N LEU A 40 24.35 -1.41 -25.84
CA LEU A 40 24.20 -0.60 -24.61
C LEU A 40 24.31 -1.45 -23.33
N LEU A 41 24.35 -2.77 -23.47
CA LEU A 41 24.09 -3.77 -22.41
C LEU A 41 25.17 -4.86 -22.32
N GLU A 42 26.35 -4.63 -22.90
CA GLU A 42 27.47 -5.58 -22.79
C GLU A 42 27.86 -5.76 -21.30
N GLY A 43 27.70 -6.98 -20.75
CA GLY A 43 28.20 -7.36 -19.43
C GLY A 43 27.16 -7.60 -18.32
N GLY A 44 25.86 -7.55 -18.63
CA GLY A 44 24.79 -7.86 -17.67
C GLY A 44 23.79 -8.90 -18.17
N GLU A 45 22.91 -9.34 -17.28
CA GLU A 45 21.85 -10.31 -17.51
C GLU A 45 20.49 -9.62 -17.56
N TRP A 46 19.61 -10.10 -18.43
CA TRP A 46 18.22 -9.63 -18.50
C TRP A 46 17.27 -10.78 -18.22
N SER A 47 16.30 -10.53 -17.35
CA SER A 47 15.11 -11.35 -17.19
C SER A 47 13.87 -10.50 -17.51
N ALA A 48 12.79 -11.15 -17.94
CA ALA A 48 11.52 -10.48 -18.16
C ALA A 48 10.36 -11.34 -17.69
N GLU A 49 9.26 -10.67 -17.40
CA GLU A 49 8.00 -11.32 -17.05
C GLU A 49 6.81 -10.68 -17.75
N THR A 50 5.82 -11.52 -18.04
CA THR A 50 4.50 -11.08 -18.51
C THR A 50 3.43 -11.75 -17.66
N GLY A 51 2.65 -10.94 -16.94
CA GLY A 51 1.54 -11.37 -16.11
C GLY A 51 0.20 -11.02 -16.73
N VAL A 52 -0.75 -11.95 -16.70
CA VAL A 52 -2.17 -11.65 -16.93
C VAL A 52 -2.90 -11.80 -15.61
N GLU A 53 -3.59 -10.75 -15.21
CA GLU A 53 -4.43 -10.73 -14.02
C GLU A 53 -5.91 -10.68 -14.43
N TYR A 54 -6.71 -11.50 -13.76
CA TYR A 54 -8.16 -11.43 -13.83
C TYR A 54 -8.74 -11.37 -12.42
N ARG A 55 -9.58 -10.37 -12.17
CA ARG A 55 -10.28 -10.20 -10.90
C ARG A 55 -11.78 -10.24 -11.14
N TYR A 56 -12.47 -11.06 -10.34
CA TYR A 56 -13.92 -11.17 -10.33
C TYR A 56 -14.48 -10.75 -8.97
N PHE A 57 -15.40 -9.80 -8.99
CA PHE A 57 -16.15 -9.34 -7.84
C PHE A 57 -17.54 -9.98 -7.81
N LYS A 58 -17.92 -10.51 -6.66
CA LYS A 58 -19.19 -11.22 -6.46
C LYS A 58 -20.40 -10.31 -6.62
N ASP A 59 -20.34 -9.11 -6.04
CA ASP A 59 -21.43 -8.13 -6.06
C ASP A 59 -21.14 -7.03 -7.11
N PRO A 60 -22.18 -6.39 -7.70
CA PRO A 60 -22.00 -5.21 -8.55
C PRO A 60 -21.33 -4.08 -7.77
N GLY A 61 -20.49 -3.28 -8.44
CA GLY A 61 -19.87 -2.13 -7.78
C GLY A 61 -20.91 -1.09 -7.36
N GLU A 62 -20.76 -0.56 -6.15
CA GLU A 62 -21.71 0.38 -5.53
C GLU A 62 -22.04 1.58 -6.42
N PHE A 63 -21.06 2.06 -7.19
CA PHE A 63 -21.16 3.23 -8.07
C PHE A 63 -21.20 2.86 -9.56
N GLY A 64 -21.51 1.61 -9.88
CA GLY A 64 -21.61 1.11 -11.26
C GLY A 64 -20.31 0.52 -11.82
N GLN A 65 -19.30 0.30 -10.97
CA GLN A 65 -18.03 -0.28 -11.40
C GLN A 65 -18.19 -1.74 -11.85
N ALA A 66 -17.29 -2.17 -12.72
CA ALA A 66 -17.33 -3.50 -13.33
C ALA A 66 -17.06 -4.62 -12.31
N GLN A 67 -17.77 -5.75 -12.46
CA GLN A 67 -17.51 -6.95 -11.67
C GLN A 67 -16.31 -7.77 -12.19
N ASN A 68 -15.78 -7.43 -13.35
CA ASN A 68 -14.71 -8.17 -14.01
C ASN A 68 -13.64 -7.16 -14.40
N ALA A 69 -12.42 -7.37 -13.92
CA ALA A 69 -11.25 -6.59 -14.30
C ALA A 69 -10.19 -7.51 -14.89
N VAL A 70 -9.52 -7.03 -15.93
CA VAL A 70 -8.40 -7.71 -16.58
C VAL A 70 -7.27 -6.72 -16.68
N ALA A 71 -6.08 -7.13 -16.26
CA ALA A 71 -4.86 -6.34 -16.41
C ALA A 71 -3.74 -7.16 -17.05
N LEU A 72 -2.90 -6.47 -17.82
CA LEU A 72 -1.64 -6.98 -18.35
C LEU A 72 -0.48 -6.32 -17.61
N ARG A 73 0.41 -7.13 -17.06
CA ARG A 73 1.59 -6.70 -16.31
C ARG A 73 2.83 -7.09 -17.09
N LEU A 74 3.77 -6.17 -17.24
CA LEU A 74 5.02 -6.36 -17.95
C LEU A 74 6.16 -5.88 -17.05
N GLY A 75 7.08 -6.79 -16.73
CA GLY A 75 8.29 -6.49 -15.98
C GLY A 75 9.51 -6.86 -16.80
N ALA A 76 10.58 -6.09 -16.62
CA ALA A 76 11.91 -6.49 -17.06
C ALA A 76 12.90 -6.16 -15.94
N GLU A 77 13.99 -6.90 -15.86
CA GLU A 77 15.07 -6.64 -14.92
C GLU A 77 16.40 -6.77 -15.66
N TYR A 78 17.23 -5.76 -15.50
CA TYR A 78 18.63 -5.80 -15.86
C TYR A 78 19.48 -5.88 -14.60
N PHE A 79 20.40 -6.84 -14.57
CA PHE A 79 21.35 -7.00 -13.49
C PHE A 79 22.78 -7.04 -14.04
N THR A 80 23.70 -6.36 -13.38
CA THR A 80 25.14 -6.50 -13.66
C THR A 80 25.95 -6.33 -12.37
N SER A 81 27.10 -6.99 -12.31
CA SER A 81 28.05 -6.85 -11.22
C SER A 81 29.46 -6.65 -11.77
N TRP A 82 30.27 -5.89 -11.04
CA TRP A 82 31.67 -5.64 -11.38
C TRP A 82 32.52 -5.49 -10.12
N ASN A 83 33.83 -5.28 -10.30
CA ASN A 83 34.82 -5.21 -9.20
C ASN A 83 34.75 -6.43 -8.27
N ASP A 84 34.82 -7.63 -8.84
CA ASP A 84 34.73 -8.89 -8.09
C ASP A 84 33.44 -8.97 -7.24
N GLU A 85 32.31 -8.59 -7.84
CA GLU A 85 30.96 -8.57 -7.25
C GLU A 85 30.77 -7.59 -6.08
N GLN A 86 31.72 -6.68 -5.87
CA GLN A 86 31.58 -5.61 -4.87
C GLN A 86 30.62 -4.52 -5.30
N ASP A 87 30.46 -4.31 -6.60
CA ASP A 87 29.51 -3.35 -7.13
C ASP A 87 28.42 -4.08 -7.92
N LEU A 88 27.16 -3.75 -7.61
CA LEU A 88 25.98 -4.34 -8.23
C LEU A 88 25.08 -3.22 -8.75
N PHE A 89 24.45 -3.45 -9.91
CA PHE A 89 23.43 -2.57 -10.42
C PHE A 89 22.22 -3.35 -10.91
N THR A 90 21.04 -2.94 -10.43
CA THR A 90 19.74 -3.47 -10.84
C THR A 90 18.90 -2.35 -11.46
N PHE A 91 18.25 -2.63 -12.58
CA PHE A 91 17.24 -1.76 -13.17
C PHE A 91 16.00 -2.57 -13.54
N ALA A 92 14.88 -2.29 -12.87
CA ALA A 92 13.63 -3.02 -13.00
C ALA A 92 12.46 -2.09 -13.41
N PRO A 93 12.28 -1.80 -14.71
CA PRO A 93 11.12 -1.10 -15.21
C PRO A 93 9.87 -1.99 -15.19
N TYR A 94 8.72 -1.37 -14.94
CA TYR A 94 7.44 -2.05 -14.77
C TYR A 94 6.32 -1.30 -15.49
N VAL A 95 5.39 -2.05 -16.08
CA VAL A 95 4.16 -1.51 -16.66
C VAL A 95 2.99 -2.38 -16.26
N ILE A 96 1.89 -1.73 -15.91
CA ILE A 96 0.57 -2.34 -15.80
C ILE A 96 -0.40 -1.62 -16.74
N LEU A 97 -1.20 -2.40 -17.46
CA LEU A 97 -2.28 -1.93 -18.31
C LEU A 97 -3.58 -2.52 -17.82
N ASP A 98 -4.45 -1.70 -17.26
CA ASP A 98 -5.76 -2.14 -16.77
C ASP A 98 -6.84 -1.80 -17.80
N GLN A 99 -7.80 -2.71 -17.96
CA GLN A 99 -8.90 -2.53 -18.90
C GLN A 99 -9.99 -1.58 -18.37
N GLN A 100 -10.21 -1.57 -17.07
CA GLN A 100 -11.35 -0.90 -16.43
C GLN A 100 -10.95 0.45 -15.83
N ASP A 101 -9.77 0.52 -15.21
CA ASP A 101 -9.35 1.68 -14.41
C ASP A 101 -8.12 2.37 -15.05
N PRO A 102 -8.29 3.57 -15.66
CA PRO A 102 -7.17 4.32 -16.23
C PRO A 102 -6.09 4.67 -15.21
N GLU A 103 -6.46 4.96 -13.95
CA GLU A 103 -5.53 5.31 -12.87
C GLU A 103 -4.60 4.13 -12.53
N ARG A 104 -5.04 2.90 -12.80
CA ARG A 104 -4.22 1.68 -12.64
C ARG A 104 -3.31 1.41 -13.84
N THR A 105 -3.46 2.11 -14.96
CA THR A 105 -2.60 1.96 -16.14
C THR A 105 -1.38 2.87 -16.02
N LEU A 106 -0.25 2.33 -15.59
CA LEU A 106 0.96 3.12 -15.32
C LEU A 106 2.26 2.45 -15.78
N PHE A 107 3.30 3.27 -15.83
CA PHE A 107 4.69 2.86 -15.94
C PHE A 107 5.43 3.32 -14.67
N ASP A 108 6.19 2.42 -14.06
CA ASP A 108 7.03 2.73 -12.89
C ASP A 108 8.44 2.15 -13.08
N ILE A 109 9.41 2.73 -12.37
CA ILE A 109 10.73 2.14 -12.18
C ILE A 109 10.73 1.58 -10.76
N ARG A 110 10.46 0.29 -10.63
CA ARG A 110 10.40 -0.40 -9.33
C ARG A 110 11.75 -0.40 -8.65
N GLU A 111 12.81 -0.61 -9.44
CA GLU A 111 14.18 -0.54 -8.96
C GLU A 111 15.12 0.13 -9.99
N ALA A 112 16.01 0.97 -9.49
CA ALA A 112 17.16 1.51 -10.21
C ALA A 112 18.25 1.73 -9.16
N LEU A 113 18.93 0.66 -8.77
CA LEU A 113 19.72 0.58 -7.56
C LEU A 113 21.17 0.24 -7.87
N TRP A 114 22.10 1.06 -7.39
CA TRP A 114 23.50 0.68 -7.28
C TRP A 114 23.82 0.33 -5.83
N VAL A 115 24.54 -0.77 -5.64
CA VAL A 115 25.03 -1.25 -4.35
C VAL A 115 26.54 -1.39 -4.41
N HIS A 116 27.23 -0.89 -3.39
CA HIS A 116 28.66 -1.12 -3.15
C HIS A 116 28.85 -1.84 -1.83
N VAL A 117 29.53 -2.98 -1.86
CA VAL A 117 29.82 -3.83 -0.70
C VAL A 117 31.30 -3.66 -0.31
N GLY A 118 31.52 -3.08 0.87
CA GLY A 118 32.83 -3.00 1.51
C GLY A 118 33.09 -4.16 2.48
N GLU A 119 34.14 -4.05 3.31
CA GLU A 119 34.47 -5.09 4.31
C GLU A 119 33.44 -5.16 5.45
N ASP A 120 33.10 -4.01 6.04
CA ASP A 120 32.19 -3.88 7.20
C ASP A 120 31.08 -2.84 6.95
N TRP A 121 30.80 -2.52 5.69
CA TRP A 121 29.76 -1.57 5.31
C TRP A 121 29.23 -1.84 3.90
N GLU A 122 28.03 -1.33 3.64
CA GLU A 122 27.38 -1.38 2.34
C GLU A 122 26.73 -0.02 2.05
N LEU A 123 26.83 0.47 0.81
CA LEU A 123 26.15 1.67 0.35
C LEU A 123 25.19 1.33 -0.77
N ARG A 124 23.93 1.70 -0.58
CA ARG A 124 22.85 1.61 -1.56
C ARG A 124 22.48 3.00 -2.03
N SER A 125 22.40 3.20 -3.33
CA SER A 125 22.07 4.51 -3.91
C SER A 125 21.21 4.31 -5.16
N GLY A 126 20.01 4.87 -5.16
CA GLY A 126 19.08 4.67 -6.26
C GLY A 126 17.63 4.71 -5.81
N VAL A 127 16.75 4.04 -6.55
CA VAL A 127 15.34 3.84 -6.21
C VAL A 127 15.15 2.36 -5.90
N THR A 128 14.59 2.03 -4.74
CA THR A 128 14.31 0.63 -4.36
C THR A 128 13.25 0.57 -3.28
N ARG A 129 12.75 -0.63 -3.01
CA ARG A 129 11.83 -0.93 -1.91
C ARG A 129 12.63 -1.45 -0.72
N VAL A 130 12.33 -0.96 0.47
CA VAL A 130 12.88 -1.40 1.74
C VAL A 130 11.71 -1.94 2.56
N PHE A 131 11.92 -3.09 3.17
CA PHE A 131 10.97 -3.68 4.11
C PHE A 131 11.70 -3.95 5.42
N TRP A 132 11.07 -3.57 6.52
CA TRP A 132 11.40 -4.10 7.84
C TRP A 132 10.14 -4.24 8.66
N GLY A 133 10.09 -5.32 9.44
CA GLY A 133 8.90 -5.79 10.10
C GLY A 133 9.03 -7.29 10.33
N LYS A 134 8.25 -7.82 11.27
CA LYS A 134 8.24 -9.21 11.68
C LYS A 134 6.82 -9.78 11.66
N THR A 135 5.79 -8.96 11.88
CA THR A 135 4.39 -9.40 11.95
C THR A 135 3.76 -9.63 10.57
N GLU A 136 2.62 -10.32 10.55
CA GLU A 136 2.04 -10.92 9.35
C GLU A 136 0.84 -10.13 8.81
N PHE A 137 0.01 -9.52 9.66
CA PHE A 137 -1.18 -8.79 9.23
C PHE A 137 -0.95 -7.28 9.03
N ILE A 138 -0.01 -6.70 9.76
CA ILE A 138 0.38 -5.29 9.64
C ILE A 138 1.84 -5.12 10.04
N ASN A 139 2.59 -4.27 9.34
CA ASN A 139 3.96 -3.92 9.69
C ASN A 139 4.04 -2.44 10.09
N LEU A 140 3.87 -2.17 11.38
CA LEU A 140 3.78 -0.80 11.92
C LEU A 140 5.09 -0.03 11.75
N VAL A 141 6.21 -0.73 11.85
CA VAL A 141 7.53 -0.09 11.75
C VAL A 141 7.91 0.25 10.31
N ASP A 142 7.25 -0.36 9.32
CA ASP A 142 7.60 -0.24 7.91
C ASP A 142 7.13 1.09 7.28
N VAL A 143 7.99 2.10 7.37
CA VAL A 143 7.65 3.50 7.09
C VAL A 143 8.41 4.13 5.90
N ILE A 144 9.38 3.42 5.31
CA ILE A 144 10.26 4.03 4.28
C ILE A 144 9.52 4.26 2.98
N ASN A 145 8.88 3.22 2.48
CA ASN A 145 8.23 3.21 1.18
C ASN A 145 6.74 3.49 1.29
N GLN A 146 6.23 4.26 0.34
CA GLN A 146 4.81 4.56 0.19
C GLN A 146 4.03 3.34 -0.34
N GLN A 147 2.80 3.12 0.09
CA GLN A 147 1.90 2.10 -0.47
C GLN A 147 1.48 2.42 -1.91
N ASP A 148 1.25 1.37 -2.70
CA ASP A 148 0.82 1.41 -4.10
C ASP A 148 -0.55 0.72 -4.27
N LEU A 149 -1.64 1.38 -3.85
CA LEU A 149 -2.97 0.76 -3.77
C LEU A 149 -3.57 0.40 -5.13
N VAL A 150 -3.06 0.97 -6.23
CA VAL A 150 -3.47 0.52 -7.58
C VAL A 150 -2.88 -0.85 -7.92
N ASP A 151 -1.76 -1.23 -7.31
CA ASP A 151 -1.14 -2.54 -7.54
C ASP A 151 -1.72 -3.60 -6.58
N GLY A 152 -1.73 -3.30 -5.29
CA GLY A 152 -2.28 -4.15 -4.22
C GLY A 152 -2.07 -3.55 -2.83
N ASP A 153 -2.75 -4.10 -1.83
CA ASP A 153 -2.78 -3.54 -0.47
C ASP A 153 -1.39 -3.59 0.23
N ASP A 154 -0.59 -4.61 -0.08
CA ASP A 154 0.76 -4.80 0.47
C ASP A 154 1.88 -4.33 -0.48
N GLU A 155 1.52 -3.85 -1.68
CA GLU A 155 2.50 -3.35 -2.65
C GLU A 155 2.97 -1.94 -2.29
N LYS A 156 4.25 -1.67 -2.60
CA LYS A 156 4.87 -0.39 -2.28
C LYS A 156 5.57 0.26 -3.47
N LEU A 157 5.64 1.57 -3.50
CA LEU A 157 6.44 2.33 -4.45
C LEU A 157 7.93 2.27 -4.09
N GLY A 158 8.80 2.18 -5.09
CA GLY A 158 10.24 2.34 -4.88
C GLY A 158 10.57 3.76 -4.40
N GLN A 159 11.41 3.89 -3.37
CA GLN A 159 11.81 5.15 -2.76
C GLN A 159 13.21 5.54 -3.25
N PRO A 160 13.40 6.73 -3.86
CA PRO A 160 14.72 7.27 -4.11
C PRO A 160 15.46 7.54 -2.80
N MET A 161 16.65 6.97 -2.64
CA MET A 161 17.40 7.08 -1.40
C MET A 161 18.91 6.89 -1.55
N LEU A 162 19.63 7.35 -0.52
CA LEU A 162 20.95 6.87 -0.14
C LEU A 162 20.82 6.10 1.17
N ASN A 163 21.31 4.87 1.22
CA ASN A 163 21.34 4.07 2.43
C ASN A 163 22.76 3.56 2.70
N LEU A 164 23.26 3.84 3.90
CA LEU A 164 24.55 3.34 4.39
C LEU A 164 24.27 2.34 5.51
N SER A 165 24.67 1.08 5.29
CA SER A 165 24.66 0.04 6.30
C SER A 165 26.06 -0.16 6.85
N LEU A 166 26.21 -0.18 8.18
CA LEU A 166 27.46 -0.44 8.87
C LEU A 166 27.31 -1.72 9.71
N VAL A 167 28.19 -2.69 9.47
CA VAL A 167 28.15 -4.00 10.12
C VAL A 167 29.19 -4.02 11.24
N HIS A 168 28.74 -4.27 12.47
CA HIS A 168 29.63 -4.36 13.63
C HIS A 168 29.24 -5.54 14.53
N ASP A 169 30.17 -5.98 15.39
CA ASP A 169 29.94 -7.05 16.38
C ASP A 169 28.77 -6.76 17.35
N TRP A 170 28.39 -5.49 17.50
CA TRP A 170 27.34 -5.03 18.40
C TRP A 170 26.04 -4.67 17.66
N GLY A 171 25.92 -5.00 16.37
CA GLY A 171 24.71 -4.84 15.57
C GLY A 171 24.98 -4.19 14.20
N ILE A 172 23.91 -4.11 13.40
CA ILE A 172 23.91 -3.43 12.11
C ILE A 172 23.27 -2.06 12.29
N PHE A 173 23.89 -1.04 11.72
CA PHE A 173 23.37 0.33 11.67
C PHE A 173 23.05 0.73 10.26
N ASP A 174 21.78 0.95 9.99
CA ASP A 174 21.32 1.45 8.71
C ASP A 174 20.94 2.92 8.86
N PHE A 175 21.48 3.76 7.98
CA PHE A 175 21.14 5.17 7.87
C PHE A 175 20.53 5.43 6.50
N TYR A 176 19.43 6.15 6.45
CA TYR A 176 18.66 6.43 5.23
C TYR A 176 18.52 7.93 5.05
N LEU A 177 18.80 8.38 3.83
CA LEU A 177 18.47 9.70 3.34
C LEU A 177 17.54 9.51 2.14
N LEU A 178 16.25 9.81 2.32
CA LEU A 178 15.23 9.59 1.30
C LEU A 178 15.04 10.90 0.54
N VAL A 179 15.16 10.86 -0.79
CA VAL A 179 15.17 12.07 -1.62
C VAL A 179 13.86 12.21 -2.37
N GLY A 180 13.06 13.22 -1.99
CA GLY A 180 11.74 13.43 -2.54
C GLY A 180 10.72 12.42 -2.00
N PHE A 181 9.47 12.82 -2.06
CA PHE A 181 8.34 12.01 -1.63
C PHE A 181 7.54 11.53 -2.84
N ARG A 182 7.08 10.29 -2.79
CA ARG A 182 6.14 9.73 -3.77
C ARG A 182 4.80 9.58 -3.08
N GLU A 183 3.78 10.20 -3.66
CA GLU A 183 2.42 10.14 -3.13
C GLU A 183 1.82 8.73 -3.28
N ARG A 184 0.88 8.39 -2.40
CA ARG A 184 0.10 7.15 -2.50
C ARG A 184 -0.69 7.14 -3.80
N THR A 185 -0.68 6.01 -4.50
CA THR A 185 -1.59 5.77 -5.63
C THR A 185 -2.94 5.31 -5.10
N PHE A 186 -4.02 5.64 -5.81
CA PHE A 186 -5.39 5.23 -5.46
C PHE A 186 -6.14 4.76 -6.70
N PRO A 187 -7.01 3.74 -6.59
CA PRO A 187 -7.87 3.35 -7.70
C PRO A 187 -8.82 4.49 -8.10
N GLY A 188 -9.06 4.64 -9.40
CA GLY A 188 -9.87 5.71 -9.97
C GLY A 188 -11.37 5.49 -9.85
N PRO A 189 -12.22 6.40 -10.37
CA PRO A 189 -13.67 6.31 -10.25
C PRO A 189 -14.29 4.99 -10.77
N ASP A 190 -13.73 4.44 -11.85
CA ASP A 190 -14.13 3.18 -12.48
C ASP A 190 -13.48 1.94 -11.80
N GLY A 191 -12.49 2.17 -10.94
CA GLY A 191 -11.79 1.18 -10.14
C GLY A 191 -12.63 0.56 -9.03
N ARG A 192 -12.25 -0.67 -8.65
CA ARG A 192 -12.77 -1.40 -7.49
C ARG A 192 -11.75 -1.34 -6.35
N LEU A 193 -12.14 -1.69 -5.12
CA LEU A 193 -11.30 -1.54 -3.92
C LEU A 193 -10.92 -0.08 -3.63
N ARG A 194 -11.81 0.84 -3.96
CA ARG A 194 -11.67 2.27 -3.67
C ARG A 194 -12.59 2.71 -2.55
N THR A 195 -12.27 3.84 -1.95
CA THR A 195 -13.20 4.58 -1.09
C THR A 195 -14.46 5.00 -1.88
N PRO A 196 -15.63 5.15 -1.22
CA PRO A 196 -16.87 5.60 -1.83
C PRO A 196 -16.74 6.88 -2.65
N ILE A 197 -15.95 7.83 -2.14
CA ILE A 197 -15.54 9.04 -2.84
C ILE A 197 -14.12 8.80 -3.37
N PRO A 198 -13.86 8.95 -4.69
CA PRO A 198 -12.52 8.81 -5.25
C PRO A 198 -11.54 9.83 -4.67
N VAL A 199 -10.25 9.51 -4.71
CA VAL A 199 -9.18 10.38 -4.23
C VAL A 199 -8.55 11.12 -5.41
N ASP A 200 -8.47 12.44 -5.32
CA ASP A 200 -7.79 13.31 -6.28
C ASP A 200 -6.29 13.36 -5.95
N THR A 201 -5.56 12.40 -6.52
CA THR A 201 -4.10 12.29 -6.35
C THR A 201 -3.34 13.49 -6.90
N ASP A 202 -3.85 14.11 -7.97
CA ASP A 202 -3.13 15.17 -8.69
C ASP A 202 -3.12 16.51 -7.93
N ASN A 203 -3.96 16.65 -6.90
CA ASN A 203 -4.09 17.85 -6.10
C ASN A 203 -3.73 17.63 -4.62
N ALA A 204 -2.82 16.69 -4.34
CA ALA A 204 -2.30 16.45 -2.99
C ALA A 204 -1.79 17.74 -2.30
N GLN A 205 -2.09 17.85 -1.01
CA GLN A 205 -1.71 18.98 -0.16
C GLN A 205 -0.68 18.56 0.88
N TYR A 206 0.09 19.54 1.37
CA TYR A 206 1.18 19.32 2.32
C TYR A 206 1.10 20.37 3.43
N SER A 207 1.43 19.98 4.67
CA SER A 207 1.56 20.91 5.80
C SER A 207 2.69 21.91 5.59
N THR A 208 2.71 22.97 6.39
CA THR A 208 3.65 24.09 6.17
C THR A 208 5.12 23.72 6.35
N ASP A 209 5.40 22.63 7.04
CA ASP A 209 6.72 22.10 7.38
C ASP A 209 7.16 20.92 6.51
N THR A 210 6.34 20.50 5.53
CA THR A 210 6.68 19.41 4.62
C THR A 210 6.31 19.65 3.15
N GLY A 211 6.77 18.79 2.25
CA GLY A 211 6.47 18.88 0.82
C GLY A 211 7.01 17.73 -0.04
N PRO A 212 6.61 17.69 -1.32
CA PRO A 212 6.96 16.60 -2.24
C PRO A 212 8.46 16.49 -2.58
N ASN A 213 9.24 17.54 -2.29
CA ASN A 213 10.68 17.58 -2.56
C ASN A 213 11.53 17.50 -1.29
N ASP A 214 10.91 17.11 -0.17
CA ASP A 214 11.61 17.00 1.10
C ASP A 214 12.65 15.88 1.08
N ILE A 215 13.56 15.99 2.04
CA ILE A 215 14.55 14.97 2.30
C ILE A 215 14.23 14.37 3.66
N ASP A 216 13.68 13.16 3.65
CA ASP A 216 13.37 12.43 4.87
C ASP A 216 14.62 11.70 5.38
N PHE A 217 14.63 11.43 6.67
CA PHE A 217 15.70 10.69 7.34
C PHE A 217 15.15 9.50 8.10
N ALA A 218 15.87 8.38 8.04
CA ALA A 218 15.64 7.27 8.95
C ALA A 218 16.95 6.66 9.45
N ALA A 219 16.90 6.04 10.62
CA ALA A 219 17.99 5.20 11.10
C ALA A 219 17.40 3.96 11.78
N ARG A 220 18.05 2.82 11.58
CA ARG A 220 17.68 1.55 12.21
C ARG A 220 18.92 0.90 12.80
N TRP A 221 18.80 0.40 14.02
CA TRP A 221 19.80 -0.46 14.64
C TRP A 221 19.15 -1.80 14.93
N GLN A 222 19.79 -2.88 14.50
CA GLN A 222 19.34 -4.24 14.78
C GLN A 222 20.46 -5.11 15.35
N ARG A 223 20.11 -6.00 16.28
CA ARG A 223 21.08 -6.90 16.89
C ARG A 223 20.41 -8.16 17.48
N PRO A 224 21.01 -9.34 17.31
CA PRO A 224 20.72 -10.47 18.18
C PRO A 224 21.20 -10.18 19.61
N LEU A 225 20.26 -10.13 20.56
CA LEU A 225 20.53 -9.94 21.99
C LEU A 225 20.93 -11.25 22.67
N THR A 226 20.37 -12.37 22.18
CA THR A 226 20.71 -13.74 22.59
C THR A 226 20.63 -14.66 21.37
N ASP A 227 20.92 -15.96 21.53
CA ASP A 227 20.81 -16.95 20.44
C ASP A 227 19.39 -17.04 19.83
N ASN A 228 18.37 -16.63 20.59
CA ASN A 228 16.96 -16.79 20.23
C ASN A 228 16.20 -15.47 20.15
N LEU A 229 16.79 -14.34 20.56
CA LEU A 229 16.10 -13.04 20.65
C LEU A 229 16.83 -12.01 19.80
N GLU A 230 16.12 -11.47 18.83
CA GLU A 230 16.51 -10.32 18.03
C GLU A 230 15.73 -9.07 18.46
N MET A 231 16.40 -7.92 18.38
CA MET A 231 15.78 -6.63 18.61
C MET A 231 16.20 -5.66 17.51
N ALA A 232 15.28 -4.82 17.07
CA ALA A 232 15.61 -3.62 16.32
C ALA A 232 14.96 -2.38 16.95
N LEU A 233 15.62 -1.24 16.78
CA LEU A 233 15.12 0.09 17.11
C LEU A 233 15.23 0.96 15.87
N SER A 234 14.21 1.74 15.57
CA SER A 234 14.19 2.63 14.41
C SER A 234 13.72 4.03 14.78
N VAL A 235 14.20 5.00 14.02
CA VAL A 235 13.69 6.37 14.00
C VAL A 235 13.45 6.80 12.57
N PHE A 236 12.38 7.54 12.34
CA PHE A 236 12.03 8.14 11.06
C PHE A 236 11.59 9.58 11.30
N SER A 237 11.94 10.48 10.39
CA SER A 237 11.54 11.88 10.38
C SER A 237 11.37 12.32 8.94
N GLY A 238 10.14 12.65 8.54
CA GLY A 238 9.83 13.00 7.15
C GLY A 238 8.34 13.02 6.84
N VAL A 239 7.99 13.04 5.56
CA VAL A 239 6.58 13.05 5.13
C VAL A 239 5.84 11.81 5.64
N ASP A 240 4.63 11.94 6.18
CA ASP A 240 3.83 10.79 6.60
C ASP A 240 3.43 9.94 5.39
N ARG A 241 3.50 8.61 5.54
CA ARG A 241 3.10 7.64 4.50
C ARG A 241 1.60 7.35 4.53
N GLU A 242 0.91 7.85 5.55
CA GLU A 242 -0.55 7.76 5.73
C GLU A 242 -1.20 9.15 5.58
N PRO A 243 -1.68 9.51 4.38
CA PRO A 243 -2.34 10.80 4.19
C PRO A 243 -3.69 10.87 4.91
N TRP A 244 -4.04 12.07 5.34
CA TRP A 244 -5.39 12.41 5.77
C TRP A 244 -6.20 12.97 4.61
N TYR A 245 -7.53 12.85 4.64
CA TYR A 245 -8.36 13.31 3.53
C TYR A 245 -9.17 14.55 3.90
N SER A 246 -9.17 15.53 3.00
CA SER A 246 -10.10 16.65 2.98
C SER A 246 -11.12 16.43 1.88
N PHE A 247 -12.34 16.97 2.02
CA PHE A 247 -13.31 16.93 0.95
C PHE A 247 -13.14 18.15 0.03
N ASN A 248 -13.22 17.98 -1.28
CA ASN A 248 -13.10 19.09 -2.24
C ASN A 248 -14.29 20.06 -2.23
N PHE A 249 -15.37 19.71 -1.50
CA PHE A 249 -16.58 20.51 -1.36
C PHE A 249 -17.34 20.72 -2.68
N ASP A 250 -17.18 19.81 -3.64
CA ASP A 250 -17.96 19.76 -4.86
C ASP A 250 -18.91 18.55 -4.82
N LEU A 251 -20.22 18.80 -4.72
CA LEU A 251 -21.22 17.73 -4.73
C LEU A 251 -21.51 17.16 -6.12
N SER A 252 -21.11 17.87 -7.17
CA SER A 252 -21.31 17.45 -8.56
C SER A 252 -20.16 16.57 -9.07
N ASP A 253 -18.96 16.78 -8.52
CA ASP A 253 -17.75 15.98 -8.77
C ASP A 253 -17.01 15.74 -7.45
N PRO A 254 -17.55 14.90 -6.55
CA PRO A 254 -17.01 14.72 -5.20
C PRO A 254 -15.68 13.99 -5.23
N MET A 255 -14.66 14.61 -4.64
CA MET A 255 -13.32 14.05 -4.50
C MET A 255 -12.77 14.24 -3.09
N LEU A 256 -11.95 13.29 -2.66
CA LEU A 256 -11.10 13.39 -1.47
C LEU A 256 -9.72 13.91 -1.88
N ILE A 257 -9.22 14.92 -1.19
CA ILE A 257 -7.88 15.47 -1.40
C ILE A 257 -6.96 14.90 -0.32
N PRO A 258 -5.86 14.20 -0.68
CA PRO A 258 -4.91 13.69 0.29
C PRO A 258 -4.04 14.84 0.84
N ASN A 259 -3.87 14.89 2.16
CA ASN A 259 -3.07 15.86 2.90
C ASN A 259 -1.97 15.13 3.65
N TYR A 260 -0.74 15.49 3.33
CA TYR A 260 0.47 14.93 3.94
C TYR A 260 1.01 15.89 5.01
N TYR A 261 1.43 15.31 6.13
CA TYR A 261 2.02 16.04 7.26
C TYR A 261 3.45 15.53 7.50
N HIS A 262 4.28 16.35 8.15
CA HIS A 262 5.53 15.85 8.71
C HIS A 262 5.25 14.90 9.88
N LYS A 263 5.97 13.78 9.94
CA LYS A 263 5.89 12.78 11.00
C LYS A 263 7.27 12.44 11.54
N ASP A 264 7.39 12.43 12.87
CA ASP A 264 8.48 11.80 13.59
C ASP A 264 7.98 10.48 14.21
N GLN A 265 8.70 9.38 13.97
CA GLN A 265 8.33 8.05 14.44
C GLN A 265 9.52 7.36 15.10
N PHE A 266 9.29 6.80 16.29
CA PHE A 266 10.19 5.84 16.93
C PHE A 266 9.58 4.44 16.83
N GLY A 267 10.37 3.46 16.45
CA GLY A 267 9.96 2.06 16.32
C GLY A 267 10.80 1.11 17.18
N ILE A 268 10.17 0.03 17.62
CA ILE A 268 10.80 -1.11 18.27
C ILE A 268 10.28 -2.40 17.63
N GLU A 269 11.18 -3.33 17.38
CA GLU A 269 10.90 -4.67 16.87
C GLU A 269 11.55 -5.69 17.81
N LEU A 270 10.83 -6.76 18.13
CA LEU A 270 11.34 -7.91 18.88
C LEU A 270 10.91 -9.19 18.20
N GLU A 271 11.83 -10.13 18.07
CA GLU A 271 11.53 -11.47 17.57
C GLU A 271 12.25 -12.50 18.42
N TYR A 272 11.46 -13.41 19.00
CA TYR A 272 11.95 -14.55 19.78
C TYR A 272 11.62 -15.85 19.07
N LEU A 273 12.65 -16.60 18.67
CA LEU A 273 12.53 -17.88 17.98
C LEU A 273 13.02 -19.01 18.89
N TYR A 274 12.17 -20.00 19.17
CA TYR A 274 12.57 -21.17 19.95
C TYR A 274 11.85 -22.44 19.50
N GLU A 275 12.64 -23.40 19.01
CA GLU A 275 12.17 -24.65 18.40
C GLU A 275 11.22 -24.38 17.22
N GLY A 276 9.91 -24.44 17.43
CA GLY A 276 8.89 -24.10 16.43
C GLY A 276 8.05 -22.88 16.77
N TRP A 277 8.35 -22.21 17.90
CA TRP A 277 7.65 -21.00 18.32
C TRP A 277 8.35 -19.76 17.78
N ALA A 278 7.56 -18.83 17.26
CA ALA A 278 7.97 -17.44 17.07
C ALA A 278 7.08 -16.54 17.92
N VAL A 279 7.68 -15.62 18.68
CA VAL A 279 6.96 -14.54 19.37
C VAL A 279 7.50 -13.24 18.84
N LYS A 280 6.61 -12.42 18.29
CA LYS A 280 6.95 -11.21 17.56
C LYS A 280 6.26 -10.02 18.20
N PHE A 281 6.92 -8.87 18.19
CA PHE A 281 6.33 -7.62 18.64
C PHE A 281 6.87 -6.47 17.80
N GLU A 282 5.97 -5.62 17.35
CA GLU A 282 6.30 -4.31 16.79
C GLU A 282 5.56 -3.24 17.60
N GLY A 283 6.22 -2.11 17.82
CA GLY A 283 5.60 -0.96 18.47
C GLY A 283 6.14 0.33 17.88
N ILE A 284 5.26 1.32 17.75
CA ILE A 284 5.61 2.65 17.28
C ILE A 284 5.08 3.73 18.22
N ALA A 285 5.81 4.84 18.29
CA ALA A 285 5.34 6.09 18.87
C ALA A 285 5.55 7.19 17.84
N VAL A 286 4.51 7.99 17.61
CA VAL A 286 4.43 8.94 16.51
C VAL A 286 4.07 10.32 17.05
N GLU A 287 4.73 11.34 16.51
CA GLU A 287 4.42 12.76 16.71
C GLU A 287 4.37 13.48 15.35
N SER A 288 3.29 14.21 15.12
CA SER A 288 3.12 15.14 14.00
C SER A 288 2.45 16.44 14.49
N GLU A 289 2.40 17.47 13.63
CA GLU A 289 1.62 18.69 13.94
C GLU A 289 0.14 18.37 14.23
N ARG A 290 -0.36 17.29 13.63
CA ARG A 290 -1.76 16.91 13.68
C ARG A 290 -2.09 15.98 14.85
N GLU A 291 -1.25 14.98 15.10
CA GLU A 291 -1.56 13.92 16.05
C GLU A 291 -0.34 13.37 16.79
N GLN A 292 -0.59 12.81 17.97
CA GLN A 292 0.38 12.08 18.76
C GLN A 292 -0.24 10.76 19.19
N TYR A 293 0.37 9.64 18.82
CA TYR A 293 -0.17 8.33 19.10
C TYR A 293 0.92 7.28 19.27
N TRP A 294 0.52 6.14 19.80
CA TRP A 294 1.29 4.89 19.75
C TRP A 294 0.42 3.79 19.17
N ALA A 295 1.08 2.82 18.53
CA ALA A 295 0.45 1.59 18.07
C ALA A 295 1.38 0.41 18.36
N GLY A 296 0.82 -0.78 18.50
CA GLY A 296 1.60 -1.99 18.71
C GLY A 296 0.88 -3.24 18.20
N VAL A 297 1.66 -4.19 17.73
CA VAL A 297 1.20 -5.52 17.36
C VAL A 297 2.06 -6.57 18.05
N ALA A 298 1.40 -7.58 18.62
CA ALA A 298 2.04 -8.73 19.25
C ALA A 298 1.54 -10.01 18.59
N GLY A 299 2.48 -10.81 18.08
CA GLY A 299 2.21 -12.04 17.35
C GLY A 299 2.80 -13.27 18.02
N VAL A 300 2.12 -14.40 17.92
CA VAL A 300 2.64 -15.71 18.26
C VAL A 300 2.39 -16.65 17.09
N GLU A 301 3.42 -17.39 16.72
CA GLU A 301 3.36 -18.42 15.69
C GLU A 301 3.85 -19.75 16.23
N TYR A 302 3.26 -20.83 15.71
CA TYR A 302 3.77 -22.17 15.94
C TYR A 302 3.78 -22.99 14.65
N SER A 303 4.95 -23.50 14.31
CA SER A 303 5.19 -24.29 13.11
C SER A 303 5.21 -25.79 13.41
N PHE A 304 4.30 -26.52 12.78
CA PHE A 304 4.28 -27.98 12.69
C PHE A 304 5.05 -28.40 11.44
N TYR A 305 6.24 -28.96 11.64
CA TYR A 305 7.06 -29.45 10.54
C TYR A 305 6.72 -30.91 10.21
N GLY A 306 6.66 -31.22 8.92
CA GLY A 306 6.42 -32.58 8.41
C GLY A 306 5.09 -33.19 8.89
N LEU A 307 4.01 -32.42 8.77
CA LEU A 307 2.70 -32.80 9.28
C LEU A 307 2.25 -34.16 8.71
N PHE A 308 1.85 -35.09 9.58
CA PHE A 308 1.43 -36.44 9.19
C PHE A 308 2.47 -37.25 8.37
N ASP A 309 3.77 -37.08 8.67
CA ASP A 309 4.88 -37.73 7.96
C ASP A 309 4.94 -37.37 6.45
N SER A 310 4.41 -36.20 6.06
CA SER A 310 4.59 -35.63 4.72
C SER A 310 5.62 -34.52 4.71
N ASP A 311 5.91 -33.96 3.53
CA ASP A 311 6.79 -32.79 3.39
C ASP A 311 6.05 -31.45 3.63
N VAL A 312 4.85 -31.51 4.24
CA VAL A 312 4.00 -30.31 4.40
C VAL A 312 4.25 -29.71 5.78
N ASP A 313 4.61 -28.44 5.80
CA ASP A 313 4.73 -27.66 7.01
C ASP A 313 3.50 -26.76 7.18
N VAL A 314 3.05 -26.60 8.42
CA VAL A 314 1.92 -25.73 8.76
C VAL A 314 2.29 -24.80 9.89
N THR A 315 2.22 -23.49 9.66
CA THR A 315 2.41 -22.48 10.69
C THR A 315 1.08 -21.86 11.06
N LEU A 316 0.70 -21.95 12.33
CA LEU A 316 -0.45 -21.23 12.87
C LEU A 316 0.02 -19.87 13.37
N ILE A 317 -0.74 -18.82 13.04
CA ILE A 317 -0.40 -17.42 13.31
C ILE A 317 -1.53 -16.81 14.14
N THR A 318 -1.20 -16.04 15.17
CA THR A 318 -2.17 -15.21 15.90
C THR A 318 -1.53 -13.89 16.27
N GLU A 319 -2.17 -12.79 15.90
CA GLU A 319 -1.70 -11.43 16.16
C GLU A 319 -2.78 -10.59 16.83
N PHE A 320 -2.35 -9.73 17.76
CA PHE A 320 -3.19 -8.75 18.45
C PHE A 320 -2.68 -7.36 18.13
N MET A 321 -3.56 -6.50 17.62
CA MET A 321 -3.23 -5.15 17.19
C MET A 321 -3.89 -4.13 18.12
N ARG A 322 -3.17 -3.06 18.46
CA ARG A 322 -3.69 -1.93 19.24
C ARG A 322 -3.14 -0.62 18.69
N ASP A 323 -4.02 0.25 18.20
CA ASP A 323 -3.75 1.66 17.95
C ASP A 323 -4.46 2.51 19.02
N SER A 324 -3.75 3.54 19.52
CA SER A 324 -4.29 4.47 20.52
C SER A 324 -5.11 5.61 19.95
N ARG A 325 -5.11 5.78 18.61
CA ARG A 325 -6.06 6.64 17.91
C ARG A 325 -7.50 6.11 18.01
N ASP A 326 -7.65 4.83 18.38
CA ASP A 326 -8.92 4.10 18.35
C ASP A 326 -9.60 4.37 17.00
N ASP A 327 -10.93 4.52 16.96
CA ASP A 327 -11.72 4.76 15.75
C ASP A 327 -11.10 5.81 14.80
N MET A 328 -10.35 6.80 15.30
CA MET A 328 -9.73 7.84 14.48
C MET A 328 -8.53 7.37 13.62
N ALA A 329 -8.06 6.13 13.76
CA ALA A 329 -6.97 5.62 12.93
C ALA A 329 -7.36 5.60 11.43
N PRO A 330 -6.49 5.92 10.47
CA PRO A 330 -6.84 5.82 9.05
C PRO A 330 -7.05 4.37 8.57
N GLY A 331 -6.34 3.41 9.18
CA GLY A 331 -6.43 1.99 8.88
C GLY A 331 -7.54 1.27 9.65
N TYR A 332 -7.88 0.06 9.21
CA TYR A 332 -8.92 -0.80 9.80
C TYR A 332 -8.39 -1.79 10.84
N LEU A 333 -7.08 -1.81 11.10
CA LEU A 333 -6.42 -2.72 12.06
C LEU A 333 -6.05 -1.96 13.34
N GLU A 334 -7.06 -1.59 14.12
CA GLU A 334 -6.88 -0.77 15.33
C GLU A 334 -7.00 -1.56 16.62
N HIS A 335 -7.98 -2.47 16.75
CA HIS A 335 -8.25 -3.30 17.94
C HIS A 335 -8.48 -4.76 17.59
N ASP A 336 -7.86 -5.17 16.50
CA ASP A 336 -8.18 -6.39 15.80
C ASP A 336 -7.42 -7.59 16.32
N ILE A 337 -7.99 -8.76 16.06
CA ILE A 337 -7.36 -10.06 16.25
C ILE A 337 -7.22 -10.72 14.89
N GLY A 338 -5.98 -10.96 14.49
CA GLY A 338 -5.65 -11.75 13.31
C GLY A 338 -5.39 -13.20 13.70
N VAL A 339 -6.00 -14.14 12.99
CA VAL A 339 -5.69 -15.57 13.09
C VAL A 339 -5.45 -16.11 11.70
N GLY A 340 -4.31 -16.78 11.51
CA GLY A 340 -3.92 -17.27 10.19
C GLY A 340 -3.30 -18.66 10.22
N GLY A 341 -3.15 -19.21 9.02
CA GLY A 341 -2.46 -20.47 8.78
C GLY A 341 -1.68 -20.39 7.48
N ARG A 342 -0.38 -20.67 7.54
CA ARG A 342 0.50 -20.84 6.38
C ARG A 342 0.76 -22.32 6.15
N PHE A 343 0.57 -22.78 4.92
CA PHE A 343 0.81 -24.15 4.48
C PHE A 343 1.90 -24.12 3.41
N THR A 344 3.03 -24.76 3.70
CA THR A 344 4.15 -24.87 2.77
C THR A 344 4.31 -26.34 2.40
N PHE A 345 4.16 -26.67 1.12
CA PHE A 345 4.16 -28.07 0.68
C PHE A 345 5.56 -28.62 0.41
N ASN A 346 6.58 -27.75 0.41
CA ASN A 346 7.98 -28.06 0.14
C ASN A 346 8.18 -28.93 -1.12
N ASP A 347 7.36 -28.71 -2.16
CA ASP A 347 7.48 -29.38 -3.45
C ASP A 347 8.35 -28.59 -4.44
N GLU A 348 8.78 -29.24 -5.53
CA GLU A 348 9.62 -28.59 -6.57
C GLU A 348 8.92 -27.41 -7.28
N PHE A 349 7.62 -27.26 -7.04
CA PHE A 349 6.76 -26.22 -7.61
C PHE A 349 6.55 -25.05 -6.65
N ASP A 350 7.19 -25.06 -5.48
CA ASP A 350 7.10 -24.01 -4.48
C ASP A 350 5.63 -23.70 -4.10
N THR A 351 4.85 -24.75 -3.89
CA THR A 351 3.42 -24.61 -3.58
C THR A 351 3.25 -24.11 -2.16
N SER A 352 2.53 -23.00 -2.00
CA SER A 352 2.20 -22.42 -0.70
C SER A 352 0.75 -21.91 -0.67
N MET A 353 0.20 -21.82 0.54
CA MET A 353 -1.11 -21.23 0.80
C MET A 353 -1.08 -20.48 2.13
N LEU A 354 -1.59 -19.25 2.14
CA LEU A 354 -1.84 -18.47 3.35
C LEU A 354 -3.35 -18.26 3.48
N ALA A 355 -3.90 -18.50 4.66
CA ALA A 355 -5.28 -18.16 4.97
C ALA A 355 -5.30 -17.28 6.22
N GLY A 356 -6.01 -16.16 6.15
CA GLY A 356 -6.16 -15.20 7.24
C GLY A 356 -7.62 -15.00 7.61
N PHE A 357 -7.85 -14.74 8.89
CA PHE A 357 -9.10 -14.28 9.44
C PHE A 357 -8.82 -13.09 10.35
N LEU A 358 -9.39 -11.94 10.00
CA LEU A 358 -9.36 -10.74 10.81
C LEU A 358 -10.72 -10.54 11.46
N TRP A 359 -10.69 -10.19 12.73
CA TRP A 359 -11.89 -9.90 13.51
C TRP A 359 -11.67 -8.70 14.41
N ASP A 360 -12.56 -7.73 14.27
CA ASP A 360 -12.71 -6.61 15.18
C ASP A 360 -13.80 -6.96 16.23
N PRO A 361 -13.41 -7.09 17.52
CA PRO A 361 -14.35 -7.40 18.59
C PRO A 361 -15.35 -6.30 18.93
N ASP A 362 -15.04 -5.03 18.65
CA ASP A 362 -15.87 -3.88 19.03
C ASP A 362 -16.97 -3.63 17.97
N THR A 363 -16.64 -3.86 16.71
CA THR A 363 -17.52 -3.56 15.56
C THR A 363 -18.19 -4.81 14.98
N GLU A 364 -17.69 -5.98 15.36
CA GLU A 364 -18.02 -7.31 14.83
C GLU A 364 -17.63 -7.50 13.35
N GLU A 365 -16.84 -6.59 12.76
CA GLU A 365 -16.34 -6.73 11.38
C GLU A 365 -15.40 -7.94 11.25
N LYS A 366 -15.58 -8.69 10.15
CA LYS A 366 -14.85 -9.95 9.90
C LYS A 366 -14.42 -10.06 8.46
N VAL A 367 -13.13 -10.29 8.24
CA VAL A 367 -12.54 -10.50 6.91
C VAL A 367 -11.87 -11.85 6.86
N ILE A 368 -12.09 -12.59 5.77
CA ILE A 368 -11.32 -13.78 5.42
C ILE A 368 -10.52 -13.48 4.17
N SER A 369 -9.24 -13.81 4.21
CA SER A 369 -8.37 -13.83 3.03
C SER A 369 -7.80 -15.24 2.82
N VAL A 370 -7.64 -15.61 1.56
CA VAL A 370 -6.92 -16.82 1.15
C VAL A 370 -6.03 -16.46 -0.02
N GLU A 371 -4.77 -16.81 0.09
CA GLU A 371 -3.75 -16.68 -0.95
C GLU A 371 -3.15 -18.04 -1.23
N PHE A 372 -3.00 -18.35 -2.50
CA PHE A 372 -2.41 -19.58 -2.98
C PHE A 372 -1.44 -19.25 -4.10
N GLU A 373 -0.25 -19.81 -4.05
CA GLU A 373 0.72 -19.69 -5.12
C GLU A 373 1.36 -21.03 -5.45
N ARG A 374 1.70 -21.21 -6.73
CA ARG A 374 2.37 -22.41 -7.23
C ARG A 374 3.00 -22.16 -8.58
N ARG A 375 4.16 -22.75 -8.84
CA ARG A 375 4.72 -22.88 -10.19
C ARG A 375 4.04 -24.03 -10.94
N LEU A 376 3.56 -23.78 -12.15
CA LEU A 376 2.95 -24.82 -13.00
C LEU A 376 4.00 -25.57 -13.83
N TYR A 377 5.09 -24.88 -14.17
CA TYR A 377 6.25 -25.36 -14.93
C TYR A 377 7.52 -24.61 -14.46
N SER A 378 8.61 -24.64 -15.22
CA SER A 378 9.80 -23.84 -14.91
C SER A 378 9.55 -22.32 -15.02
N ASP A 379 8.63 -21.93 -15.91
CA ASP A 379 8.54 -20.54 -16.37
C ASP A 379 7.17 -19.91 -16.07
N PHE A 380 6.25 -20.63 -15.41
CA PHE A 380 4.90 -20.14 -15.11
C PHE A 380 4.61 -20.16 -13.62
N LYS A 381 4.23 -19.01 -13.05
CA LYS A 381 3.70 -18.89 -11.68
C LYS A 381 2.19 -18.60 -11.74
N LEU A 382 1.42 -19.36 -10.97
CA LEU A 382 0.01 -19.13 -10.73
C LEU A 382 -0.14 -18.56 -9.31
N GLU A 383 -0.88 -17.48 -9.19
CA GLU A 383 -1.28 -16.87 -7.92
C GLU A 383 -2.81 -16.72 -7.91
N VAL A 384 -3.44 -17.12 -6.81
CA VAL A 384 -4.87 -16.99 -6.59
C VAL A 384 -5.08 -16.33 -5.24
N GLN A 385 -5.78 -15.20 -5.22
CA GLN A 385 -6.15 -14.49 -4.00
C GLN A 385 -7.67 -14.40 -3.93
N ALA A 386 -8.23 -14.58 -2.74
CA ALA A 386 -9.65 -14.40 -2.48
C ALA A 386 -9.84 -13.66 -1.16
N ILE A 387 -10.68 -12.63 -1.19
CA ILE A 387 -11.03 -11.85 0.00
C ILE A 387 -12.56 -11.80 0.10
N SER A 388 -13.08 -11.98 1.31
CA SER A 388 -14.49 -11.81 1.61
C SER A 388 -14.70 -11.15 2.95
N VAL A 389 -15.58 -10.15 2.97
CA VAL A 389 -16.05 -9.49 4.20
C VAL A 389 -17.34 -10.18 4.64
N LEU A 390 -17.29 -10.92 5.74
CA LEU A 390 -18.38 -11.78 6.20
C LEU A 390 -19.49 -11.03 6.92
N GLU A 391 -19.11 -10.14 7.82
CA GLU A 391 -20.03 -9.28 8.55
C GLU A 391 -19.66 -7.84 8.22
N ARG A 392 -20.61 -7.16 7.58
CA ARG A 392 -20.50 -5.78 7.12
C ARG A 392 -21.38 -4.95 8.03
N GLY A 393 -20.81 -4.05 8.82
CA GLY A 393 -21.60 -3.12 9.61
C GLY A 393 -22.00 -1.94 8.74
N THR A 394 -23.23 -1.83 8.22
CA THR A 394 -23.62 -0.60 7.50
C THR A 394 -23.66 0.58 8.47
N PRO A 395 -22.89 1.66 8.25
CA PRO A 395 -23.00 2.89 9.03
C PRO A 395 -24.43 3.41 8.98
N GLN A 396 -24.96 3.90 10.10
CA GLN A 396 -26.24 4.61 10.07
C GLN A 396 -26.04 5.97 9.41
N VAL A 397 -26.67 6.17 8.25
CA VAL A 397 -26.68 7.45 7.55
C VAL A 397 -28.01 8.17 7.71
N ASP A 398 -27.99 9.49 7.68
CA ASP A 398 -29.19 10.29 7.86
C ASP A 398 -30.08 10.31 6.61
N GLU A 399 -31.39 10.32 6.79
CA GLU A 399 -32.37 10.24 5.70
C GLU A 399 -32.63 11.59 5.01
N THR A 400 -32.13 12.71 5.56
CA THR A 400 -32.37 14.05 5.02
C THR A 400 -31.09 14.89 5.00
N ASN A 401 -30.99 15.79 4.01
CA ASN A 401 -29.86 16.73 3.90
C ASN A 401 -29.62 17.51 5.18
N ALA A 402 -30.68 18.03 5.81
CA ALA A 402 -30.57 18.80 7.04
C ALA A 402 -29.98 17.98 8.20
N GLN A 403 -30.36 16.70 8.32
CA GLN A 403 -29.79 15.80 9.32
C GLN A 403 -28.34 15.45 8.97
N ALA A 404 -28.07 15.08 7.71
CA ALA A 404 -26.72 14.72 7.26
C ALA A 404 -25.72 15.87 7.44
N ILE A 405 -26.08 17.09 7.02
CA ILE A 405 -25.28 18.30 7.22
C ILE A 405 -25.08 18.57 8.71
N SER A 406 -26.14 18.44 9.52
CA SER A 406 -26.04 18.63 10.97
C SER A 406 -25.11 17.60 11.62
N ALA A 407 -25.16 16.34 11.22
CA ALA A 407 -24.29 15.30 11.73
C ALA A 407 -22.84 15.55 11.33
N LEU A 408 -22.58 15.91 10.06
CA LEU A 408 -21.26 16.29 9.59
C LEU A 408 -20.71 17.46 10.41
N LEU A 409 -21.47 18.55 10.59
CA LEU A 409 -21.08 19.71 11.41
C LEU A 409 -20.70 19.38 12.86
N ASN A 410 -21.23 18.28 13.40
CA ASN A 410 -20.93 17.81 14.75
C ASN A 410 -19.98 16.61 14.77
N SER A 411 -19.48 16.17 13.61
CA SER A 411 -18.60 15.01 13.47
C SER A 411 -17.20 15.34 14.02
N PRO A 412 -16.55 14.39 14.72
CA PRO A 412 -15.15 14.50 15.13
C PRO A 412 -14.21 14.85 13.98
N LEU A 413 -14.53 14.43 12.75
CA LEU A 413 -13.75 14.75 11.54
C LEU A 413 -13.71 16.24 11.20
N LEU A 414 -14.73 17.03 11.58
CA LEU A 414 -14.74 18.49 11.41
C LEU A 414 -14.33 19.21 12.71
N GLY A 415 -14.20 18.47 13.81
CA GLY A 415 -13.90 18.98 15.15
C GLY A 415 -12.51 18.58 15.62
N GLN A 416 -11.51 19.35 15.17
CA GLN A 416 -10.06 19.25 15.42
C GLN A 416 -9.27 18.61 14.27
N GLY A 417 -8.89 19.45 13.30
CA GLY A 417 -7.68 19.25 12.50
C GLY A 417 -7.89 18.86 11.03
N SER A 418 -8.91 18.08 10.65
CA SER A 418 -9.08 17.62 9.25
C SER A 418 -9.76 18.61 8.33
N VAL A 419 -10.70 19.37 8.86
CA VAL A 419 -11.45 20.35 8.08
C VAL A 419 -11.66 21.58 8.95
N ALA A 420 -11.26 22.75 8.46
CA ALA A 420 -11.47 23.98 9.19
C ALA A 420 -12.97 24.33 9.19
N PHE A 421 -13.50 24.80 10.31
CA PHE A 421 -14.88 25.32 10.39
C PHE A 421 -15.20 26.32 9.26
N ASP A 422 -14.20 27.09 8.85
CA ASP A 422 -14.30 28.02 7.74
C ASP A 422 -14.57 27.31 6.40
N GLU A 423 -13.95 26.16 6.12
CA GLU A 423 -14.17 25.39 4.89
C GLU A 423 -15.58 24.81 4.82
N VAL A 424 -16.09 24.27 5.94
CA VAL A 424 -17.46 23.77 6.01
C VAL A 424 -18.47 24.90 5.86
N ARG A 425 -18.21 26.05 6.49
CA ARG A 425 -19.05 27.24 6.33
C ARG A 425 -19.03 27.70 4.86
N ASP A 426 -17.86 27.79 4.26
CA ASP A 426 -17.70 28.31 2.90
C ASP A 426 -18.29 27.33 1.86
N PHE A 427 -18.21 26.02 2.10
CA PHE A 427 -18.97 25.01 1.35
C PHE A 427 -20.47 25.20 1.46
N LEU A 428 -21.01 25.32 2.68
CA LEU A 428 -22.44 25.52 2.88
C LEU A 428 -22.92 26.84 2.27
N LEU A 429 -22.12 27.91 2.38
CA LEU A 429 -22.40 29.18 1.71
C LEU A 429 -22.36 29.03 0.19
N GLY A 430 -21.37 28.31 -0.36
CA GLY A 430 -21.24 28.01 -1.78
C GLY A 430 -22.45 27.26 -2.33
N LEU A 431 -22.90 26.20 -1.64
CA LEU A 431 -24.12 25.47 -1.98
C LEU A 431 -25.35 26.37 -1.99
N ILE A 432 -25.50 27.22 -0.98
CA ILE A 432 -26.63 28.17 -0.89
C ILE A 432 -26.55 29.24 -1.99
N GLU A 433 -25.36 29.71 -2.35
CA GLU A 433 -25.17 30.71 -3.40
C GLU A 433 -25.40 30.15 -4.80
N GLN A 434 -24.93 28.93 -5.06
CA GLN A 434 -25.04 28.27 -6.36
C GLN A 434 -26.46 27.79 -6.63
N ASP A 435 -27.08 27.16 -5.63
CA ASP A 435 -28.31 26.40 -5.86
C ASP A 435 -29.50 26.86 -4.97
N GLY A 436 -29.29 27.81 -4.07
CA GLY A 436 -30.32 28.41 -3.21
C GLY A 436 -30.58 27.63 -1.92
N LEU A 437 -31.29 28.25 -0.97
CA LEU A 437 -31.62 27.64 0.33
C LEU A 437 -32.52 26.39 0.23
N ASP A 438 -33.30 26.29 -0.85
CA ASP A 438 -34.26 25.20 -1.05
C ASP A 438 -33.54 23.83 -1.12
N ILE A 439 -32.26 23.82 -1.46
CA ILE A 439 -31.45 22.61 -1.62
C ILE A 439 -31.16 21.87 -0.31
N ILE A 440 -31.09 22.62 0.79
CA ILE A 440 -30.94 22.07 2.15
C ILE A 440 -32.21 21.29 2.54
N PHE A 441 -33.34 21.62 1.90
CA PHE A 441 -34.65 21.02 2.17
C PHE A 441 -35.15 20.13 1.02
N ASP A 442 -34.41 20.01 -0.09
CA ASP A 442 -34.69 19.06 -1.16
C ASP A 442 -34.14 17.69 -0.75
N PRO A 443 -35.00 16.69 -0.46
CA PRO A 443 -34.56 15.37 -0.04
C PRO A 443 -33.80 14.59 -1.12
N SER A 444 -33.71 15.10 -2.35
CA SER A 444 -33.16 14.40 -3.51
C SER A 444 -31.81 14.94 -3.96
N TYR A 445 -31.43 16.15 -3.54
CA TYR A 445 -30.20 16.78 -4.04
C TYR A 445 -29.02 16.50 -3.13
N GLY A 446 -27.95 15.89 -3.65
CA GLY A 446 -26.70 15.71 -2.90
C GLY A 446 -26.76 14.78 -1.70
N LEU A 447 -27.93 14.25 -1.32
CA LEU A 447 -28.11 13.36 -0.17
C LEU A 447 -27.19 12.13 -0.27
N ASN A 448 -27.08 11.50 -1.44
CA ASN A 448 -26.17 10.37 -1.64
C ASN A 448 -24.71 10.72 -1.33
N VAL A 449 -24.23 11.89 -1.79
CA VAL A 449 -22.84 12.32 -1.53
C VAL A 449 -22.66 12.65 -0.06
N LEU A 450 -23.63 13.35 0.56
CA LEU A 450 -23.59 13.63 2.00
C LEU A 450 -23.58 12.34 2.82
N GLN A 451 -24.38 11.34 2.45
CA GLN A 451 -24.39 10.03 3.08
C GLN A 451 -23.06 9.27 2.86
N GLN A 452 -22.41 9.41 1.71
CA GLN A 452 -21.06 8.86 1.48
C GLN A 452 -20.01 9.52 2.38
N VAL A 453 -20.03 10.85 2.48
CA VAL A 453 -19.17 11.57 3.43
C VAL A 453 -19.47 11.11 4.85
N GLN A 454 -20.74 10.92 5.22
CA GLN A 454 -21.10 10.39 6.54
C GLN A 454 -20.55 8.98 6.78
N ARG A 455 -20.61 8.07 5.81
CA ARG A 455 -20.03 6.72 5.92
C ARG A 455 -18.52 6.78 6.10
N LEU A 456 -17.84 7.64 5.34
CA LEU A 456 -16.40 7.90 5.52
C LEU A 456 -16.08 8.52 6.88
N THR A 457 -17.05 9.22 7.48
CA THR A 457 -16.90 9.78 8.83
C THR A 457 -17.26 8.84 9.96
N ASP A 458 -17.86 7.68 9.65
CA ASP A 458 -18.05 6.62 10.64
C ASP A 458 -16.73 5.90 10.83
N SER A 459 -15.94 6.48 11.72
CA SER A 459 -14.63 6.01 12.12
C SER A 459 -14.70 4.67 12.85
N SER A 460 -15.88 4.22 13.27
CA SER A 460 -16.05 2.96 14.00
C SER A 460 -16.25 1.75 13.08
N ARG A 461 -16.38 1.88 11.76
CA ARG A 461 -16.68 0.75 10.86
C ARG A 461 -15.98 0.89 9.52
N LYS A 462 -14.67 0.66 9.50
CA LYS A 462 -13.81 1.00 8.35
C LYS A 462 -13.85 -0.05 7.25
N ILE A 463 -14.10 -1.32 7.58
CA ILE A 463 -14.19 -2.40 6.59
C ILE A 463 -15.52 -2.30 5.80
N SER A 464 -16.56 -1.75 6.43
CA SER A 464 -17.86 -1.49 5.80
C SER A 464 -17.82 -0.52 4.61
N VAL A 465 -16.76 0.28 4.50
CA VAL A 465 -16.52 1.22 3.39
C VAL A 465 -16.35 0.47 2.06
N ILE A 466 -15.98 -0.82 2.11
CA ILE A 466 -15.74 -1.70 0.96
C ILE A 466 -16.92 -2.68 0.76
N GLU A 467 -18.15 -2.19 0.96
CA GLU A 467 -19.39 -2.98 1.15
C GLU A 467 -19.68 -4.00 0.04
N SER A 468 -19.11 -3.89 -1.16
CA SER A 468 -19.45 -4.72 -2.33
C SER A 468 -18.29 -5.55 -2.90
N ASP A 469 -17.13 -5.60 -2.24
CA ASP A 469 -15.89 -5.97 -2.93
C ASP A 469 -15.34 -7.33 -2.51
N ASP A 470 -16.21 -8.29 -2.17
CA ASP A 470 -15.82 -9.71 -2.14
C ASP A 470 -15.27 -10.10 -3.53
N TYR A 471 -14.02 -10.57 -3.60
CA TYR A 471 -13.39 -10.89 -4.87
C TYR A 471 -12.55 -12.16 -4.85
N ILE A 472 -12.37 -12.71 -6.05
CA ILE A 472 -11.31 -13.66 -6.37
C ILE A 472 -10.46 -13.07 -7.50
N GLN A 473 -9.15 -13.14 -7.33
CA GLN A 473 -8.15 -12.72 -8.28
C GLN A 473 -7.31 -13.93 -8.68
N VAL A 474 -7.02 -14.04 -9.97
CA VAL A 474 -6.10 -15.01 -10.52
C VAL A 474 -5.05 -14.27 -11.34
N LYS A 475 -3.79 -14.50 -11.04
CA LYS A 475 -2.65 -13.95 -11.77
C LYS A 475 -1.81 -15.11 -12.30
N LEU A 476 -1.51 -15.07 -13.59
CA LEU A 476 -0.64 -16.03 -14.26
C LEU A 476 0.53 -15.27 -14.87
N THR A 477 1.72 -15.54 -14.37
CA THR A 477 2.96 -14.87 -14.77
C THR A 477 3.88 -15.83 -15.50
N TYR A 478 4.39 -15.39 -16.66
CA TYR A 478 5.36 -16.11 -17.48
C TYR A 478 6.72 -15.41 -17.43
N TYR A 479 7.79 -16.13 -17.11
CA TYR A 479 9.17 -15.65 -16.97
C TYR A 479 10.04 -16.11 -18.15
N TYR A 480 10.91 -15.24 -18.71
CA TYR A 480 11.74 -15.58 -19.89
C TYR A 480 12.93 -14.65 -20.17
#